data_AF-A0A2N2G1J2-F1
#
_entry.id   AF-A0A2N2G1J2-F1
#
_cell.length_a   1.000
_cell.length_b   1.000
_cell.length_c   1.000
_cell.angle_alpha   90.00
_cell.angle_beta   90.00
_cell.angle_gamma   90.00
#
_symmetry.space_group_name_H-M   'P 1'
#
loop_
_entity.id
_entity.type
_entity.pdbx_description
1 polymer ?
#
loop_
_entity_poly.entity_id
_entity_poly.type
_entity_poly.pdbx_seq_one_letter_code
_entity_poly.pdbx_strand_id
1 'polypeptide(L)' 'STGHEELLPIVSVLISKQKFESLNLNLIDSSDSMTNFIHNMDFKKASGFKAVERIIFNKIK' A
#
# COMPACT_ATOMS: atom_id res chain seq x y z
N SER A 1 3.64 -6.69 32.38
CA SER A 1 3.92 -6.05 31.08
C SER A 1 2.65 -6.10 30.26
N THR A 2 2.01 -4.96 29.99
CA THR A 2 0.75 -4.90 29.23
C THR A 2 1.10 -4.84 27.74
N GLY A 3 1.27 -6.00 27.11
CA GLY A 3 1.38 -6.06 25.66
C GLY A 3 0.04 -5.69 25.04
N HIS A 4 -0.04 -4.51 24.43
CA HIS A 4 -1.21 -4.13 23.64
C HIS A 4 -1.05 -4.72 22.24
N GLU A 5 -1.75 -5.81 21.96
CA GLU A 5 -1.89 -6.34 20.61
C GLU A 5 -2.83 -5.41 19.84
N GLU A 6 -2.26 -4.57 18.97
CA GLU A 6 -3.02 -3.69 18.10
C GLU A 6 -2.92 -4.18 16.65
N LEU A 7 -4.06 -4.20 15.96
CA LEU A 7 -4.12 -4.49 14.52
C LEU A 7 -3.68 -3.25 13.75
N LEU A 8 -2.39 -3.23 13.38
CA LEU A 8 -1.81 -2.16 12.59
C LEU A 8 -1.71 -2.55 11.11
N PRO A 9 -2.03 -1.64 10.17
CA PRO A 9 -1.91 -1.93 8.75
C PRO A 9 -0.43 -2.00 8.36
N ILE A 10 -0.07 -3.02 7.59
CA ILE A 10 1.28 -3.19 7.01
C ILE A 10 1.37 -2.69 5.56
N VAL A 11 0.22 -2.51 4.92
CA VAL A 11 0.08 -1.98 3.56
C VAL A 11 -1.19 -1.12 3.51
N SER A 12 -1.08 0.08 2.95
CA SER A 12 -2.22 0.93 2.62
C SER A 12 -2.09 1.38 1.18
N VAL A 13 -3.15 1.24 0.39
CA VAL A 13 -3.15 1.61 -1.04
C VAL A 13 -4.36 2.47 -1.36
N LEU A 14 -4.16 3.47 -2.20
CA LEU A 14 -5.23 4.22 -2.83
C LEU A 14 -5.26 3.90 -4.33
N ILE A 15 -6.38 3.32 -4.75
CA ILE A 15 -6.64 2.94 -6.14
C ILE A 15 -7.68 3.90 -6.68
N SER A 16 -7.31 4.74 -7.66
CA SER A 16 -8.28 5.54 -8.40
C SER A 16 -8.83 4.72 -9.57
N LYS A 17 -10.11 4.91 -9.87
CA LYS A 17 -10.79 4.19 -10.97
C LYS A 17 -10.06 4.37 -12.31
N GLN A 18 -9.70 5.61 -12.64
CA GLN A 18 -9.00 5.93 -13.88
C GLN A 18 -7.67 5.17 -14.02
N LYS A 19 -6.91 5.05 -12.92
CA LYS A 19 -5.60 4.38 -12.94
C LYS A 19 -5.73 2.85 -12.91
N PHE A 20 -6.79 2.36 -12.29
CA PHE A 20 -7.17 0.95 -12.37
C PHE A 20 -7.57 0.54 -13.79
N GLU A 21 -8.33 1.38 -14.51
CA GLU A 21 -8.75 1.11 -15.89
C GLU A 21 -7.60 1.21 -16.89
N SER A 22 -6.54 1.96 -16.58
CA SER A 22 -5.33 2.02 -17.43
C SER A 22 -4.39 0.82 -17.26
N LEU A 23 -4.59 -0.02 -16.24
CA LEU A 23 -3.74 -1.20 -16.04
C LEU A 23 -4.00 -2.25 -17.11
N ASN A 24 -2.92 -2.84 -17.60
CA ASN A 24 -3.03 -3.98 -18.49
C ASN A 24 -3.36 -5.24 -17.70
N LEU A 25 -4.65 -5.51 -17.47
CA LEU A 25 -5.12 -6.68 -16.73
C LEU A 25 -4.79 -8.02 -17.42
N ASN A 26 -4.36 -8.02 -18.69
CA ASN A 26 -3.89 -9.22 -19.39
C ASN A 26 -2.43 -9.57 -19.04
N LEU A 27 -1.66 -8.58 -18.57
CA LEU A 27 -0.27 -8.70 -18.16
C LEU A 27 -0.14 -8.07 -16.76
N ILE A 28 -0.79 -8.70 -15.75
CA ILE A 28 -0.73 -8.24 -14.36
C ILE A 28 0.71 -8.31 -13.86
N ASP A 29 1.43 -7.20 -13.99
CA ASP A 29 2.76 -7.03 -13.45
C ASP A 29 2.66 -6.29 -12.11
N SER A 30 3.18 -6.94 -11.07
CA SER A 30 3.32 -6.36 -9.74
C SER A 30 4.16 -5.08 -9.73
N SER A 31 5.16 -4.97 -10.61
CA SER A 31 5.99 -3.76 -10.76
C SER A 31 5.17 -2.58 -11.25
N ASP A 32 4.30 -2.79 -12.25
CA ASP A 32 3.45 -1.73 -12.80
C ASP A 32 2.42 -1.26 -11.76
N SER A 33 1.89 -2.18 -10.96
CA SER A 33 0.96 -1.86 -9.86
C SER A 33 1.63 -1.04 -8.74
N MET A 34 2.86 -1.41 -8.36
CA MET A 34 3.62 -0.69 -7.33
C MET A 34 4.03 0.72 -7.78
N THR A 35 4.30 0.93 -9.06
CA THR A 35 4.61 2.27 -9.58
C THR A 35 3.37 3.14 -9.76
N ASN A 36 2.24 2.55 -10.17
CA ASN A 36 1.06 3.34 -10.54
C ASN A 36 0.16 3.74 -9.38
N PHE A 37 0.08 2.93 -8.33
CA PHE A 37 -0.77 3.21 -7.19
C PHE A 37 -0.05 3.98 -6.09
N ILE A 38 -0.75 4.96 -5.52
CA ILE A 38 -0.30 5.62 -4.30
C ILE A 38 -0.41 4.59 -3.18
N HIS A 39 0.71 4.22 -2.58
CA HIS A 39 0.76 3.20 -1.54
C HIS A 39 1.75 3.58 -0.44
N ASN A 40 1.45 3.13 0.77
CA ASN A 40 2.34 3.14 1.91
C ASN A 40 2.67 1.69 2.24
N MET A 41 3.95 1.36 2.18
CA MET A 41 4.50 0.06 2.54
C MET A 41 5.94 0.28 3.04
N ASP A 42 6.29 -0.31 4.18
CA ASP A 42 7.68 -0.38 4.65
C ASP A 42 8.04 -1.85 4.86
N PHE A 43 8.72 -2.42 3.88
CA PHE A 43 9.26 -3.78 3.94
C PHE A 43 10.78 -3.73 3.92
N LYS A 44 11.39 -4.40 4.90
CA LYS A 44 12.84 -4.57 4.98
C LYS A 44 13.17 -6.05 5.06
N LYS A 45 14.09 -6.52 4.21
CA LYS A 45 14.48 -7.94 4.17
C LYS A 45 14.88 -8.52 5.54
N ALA A 46 15.50 -7.69 6.39
CA ALA A 46 15.97 -8.10 7.72
C ALA A 46 14.88 -8.12 8.81
N SER A 47 13.79 -7.35 8.65
CA SER A 47 12.78 -7.16 9.71
C SER A 47 11.32 -7.31 9.24
N GLY A 48 11.11 -7.71 7.98
CA GLY A 48 9.80 -7.90 7.41
C GLY A 48 9.04 -6.58 7.21
N PHE A 49 7.72 -6.65 7.35
CA PHE A 49 6.84 -5.50 7.26
C PHE A 49 6.80 -4.70 8.56
N LYS A 50 6.72 -3.39 8.43
CA LYS A 50 6.43 -2.48 9.53
C LYS A 50 5.03 -1.91 9.39
N ALA A 51 4.49 -1.46 10.51
CA ALA A 51 3.24 -0.71 10.53
C ALA A 51 3.41 0.58 9.72
N VAL A 52 2.38 0.93 8.95
CA VAL A 52 2.33 2.13 8.11
C VAL A 52 1.09 2.95 8.40
N GLU A 53 1.10 4.23 8.03
CA GLU A 53 -0.11 5.05 8.12
C GLU A 53 -1.09 4.71 7.00
N ARG A 54 -2.39 4.72 7.35
CA ARG A 54 -3.47 4.62 6.38
C ARG A 54 -3.50 5.88 5.50
N ILE A 55 -3.50 5.69 4.18
CA ILE A 55 -3.69 6.77 3.22
C ILE A 55 -5.14 7.26 3.32
N ILE A 56 -5.31 8.57 3.52
CA ILE A 56 -6.60 9.25 3.53
C ILE A 56 -6.63 10.17 2.30
N PHE A 57 -7.69 10.05 1.49
CA PHE A 57 -7.86 10.79 0.24
C PHE A 57 -7.60 12.30 0.37
N ASN A 58 -8.09 12.92 1.45
CA ASN A 58 -7.97 14.34 1.71
C ASN A 58 -6.55 14.82 2.08
N LYS A 59 -5.57 13.92 2.25
CA LYS A 59 -4.17 14.25 2.55
C LYS A 59 -3.25 14.18 1.32
N ILE A 60 -3.79 13.90 0.14
CA ILE A 60 -3.03 13.83 -1.11
C ILE A 60 -2.99 15.26 -1.68
N LYS A 61 -1.80 15.87 -1.67
CA LYS A 61 -1.55 17.18 -2.29
C LYS A 61 -1.55 17.09 -3.81
#